data_AF-A0A151QWA3-F1
#
_entry.id   AF-A0A151QWA3-F1
#
_cell.length_a   1.000
_cell.length_b   1.000
_cell.length_c   1.000
_cell.angle_alpha   90.00
_cell.angle_beta   90.00
_cell.angle_gamma   90.00
#
_symmetry.space_group_name_H-M   'P 1'
#
loop_
_entity.id
_entity.type
_entity.pdbx_description
1 polymer ?
#
loop_
_entity_poly.entity_id
_entity_poly.type
_entity_poly.pdbx_seq_one_letter_code
_entity_poly.pdbx_strand_id
1 'polypeptide(L)' 'FRPLSEITGVCPRCKEQIDWKRRYGKYKQLVQPAKCQKCSKRNVRQAYHNLYSGCAKEHGVCAKCCCGRD' A
#
# COMPACT_ATOMS: atom_id res chain seq x y z
N PHE A 1 -16.91 -5.18 13.75
CA PHE A 1 -15.57 -5.26 13.14
C PHE A 1 -15.68 -4.69 11.72
N ARG A 2 -14.96 -3.61 11.34
CA ARG A 2 -14.96 -3.18 9.93
C ARG A 2 -14.02 -4.11 9.15
N PRO A 3 -14.46 -4.73 8.04
CA PRO A 3 -13.58 -5.57 7.23
C PRO A 3 -12.43 -4.72 6.67
N LEU A 4 -11.22 -5.28 6.68
CA LEU A 4 -10.07 -4.65 6.05
C LEU A 4 -10.30 -4.59 4.54
N SER A 5 -10.06 -3.43 3.92
CA SER A 5 -10.14 -3.27 2.46
C SER A 5 -9.19 -4.22 1.73
N GLU A 6 -9.52 -4.60 0.50
CA GLU A 6 -8.66 -5.43 -0.35
C GLU A 6 -7.26 -4.80 -0.54
N ILE A 7 -6.22 -5.64 -0.58
CA ILE A 7 -4.84 -5.20 -0.86
C ILE A 7 -4.66 -5.06 -2.37
N THR A 8 -4.59 -3.83 -2.86
CA THR A 8 -4.55 -3.52 -4.31
C THR A 8 -3.34 -2.68 -4.70
N GLY A 9 -2.92 -2.75 -5.97
CA GLY A 9 -1.88 -1.86 -6.51
C GLY A 9 -0.45 -2.16 -6.05
N VAL A 10 -0.20 -3.34 -5.47
CA VAL A 10 1.13 -3.83 -5.08
C VAL A 10 1.49 -5.11 -5.86
N CYS A 11 2.78 -5.42 -5.98
CA CYS A 11 3.24 -6.69 -6.58
C CYS A 11 2.90 -7.91 -5.69
N PRO A 12 2.91 -9.15 -6.24
CA PRO A 12 2.56 -10.37 -5.49
C PRO A 12 3.34 -10.52 -4.18
N ARG A 13 4.66 -10.36 -4.25
CA ARG A 13 5.55 -10.40 -3.07
C ARG A 13 5.14 -9.42 -1.97
N CYS A 14 4.74 -8.21 -2.35
CA CYS A 14 4.30 -7.20 -1.38
C CYS A 14 2.89 -7.50 -0.85
N LYS A 15 2.01 -8.07 -1.67
CA LYS A 15 0.68 -8.52 -1.26
C LYS A 15 0.80 -9.57 -0.16
N GLU A 16 1.64 -10.58 -0.35
CA GLU A 16 1.89 -11.64 0.64
C GLU A 16 2.43 -11.09 1.98
N GLN A 17 3.34 -10.10 1.93
CA GLN A 17 3.84 -9.47 3.15
C GLN A 17 2.75 -8.74 3.94
N ILE A 18 1.84 -8.04 3.25
CA ILE A 18 0.74 -7.32 3.91
C ILE A 18 -0.30 -8.32 4.43
N ASP A 19 -0.60 -9.34 3.64
CA ASP A 19 -1.54 -10.40 3.99
C ASP A 19 -1.07 -11.21 5.20
N TRP A 20 0.21 -11.58 5.26
CA TRP A 20 0.83 -12.19 6.43
C TRP A 20 0.65 -11.32 7.67
N LYS A 21 0.89 -10.00 7.58
CA LYS A 21 0.65 -9.10 8.71
C LYS A 21 -0.81 -9.11 9.18
N ARG A 22 -1.78 -9.24 8.26
CA ARG A 22 -3.22 -9.35 8.61
C ARG A 22 -3.51 -10.67 9.31
N ARG A 23 -3.05 -11.80 8.76
CA ARG A 23 -3.27 -13.15 9.30
C ARG A 23 -2.72 -13.32 10.71
N TYR A 24 -1.55 -12.74 10.99
CA TYR A 24 -0.86 -12.90 12.27
C TYR A 24 -1.07 -11.73 13.25
N GLY A 25 -2.07 -10.87 13.03
CA GLY A 25 -2.39 -9.77 13.94
C GLY A 25 -1.32 -8.66 14.04
N LYS A 26 -0.37 -8.62 13.10
CA LYS A 26 0.72 -7.62 13.03
C LYS A 26 0.41 -6.45 12.11
N TYR A 27 -0.84 -6.32 11.65
CA TYR A 27 -1.31 -5.29 10.73
C TYR A 27 -1.65 -4.00 11.49
N LYS A 28 -0.93 -2.92 11.18
CA LYS A 28 -1.15 -1.58 11.72
C LYS A 28 -1.87 -0.74 10.67
N GLN A 29 -3.08 -0.29 10.99
CA GLN A 29 -3.83 0.63 10.15
C GLN A 29 -3.22 2.04 10.19
N LEU A 30 -3.46 2.82 9.14
CA LEU A 30 -3.18 4.25 9.14
C LEU A 30 -4.33 4.98 9.84
N VAL A 31 -4.01 5.80 10.84
CA VAL A 31 -4.98 6.72 11.45
C VAL A 31 -5.17 7.97 10.58
N GLN A 32 -4.11 8.39 9.90
CA GLN A 32 -4.07 9.55 9.02
C GLN A 32 -3.41 9.19 7.69
N PRO A 33 -3.77 9.86 6.57
CA PRO A 33 -3.12 9.63 5.29
C PRO A 33 -1.61 9.89 5.36
N ALA A 34 -0.81 8.94 4.87
CA ALA A 34 0.64 9.09 4.79
C ALA A 34 1.06 9.91 3.56
N LYS A 35 2.31 10.40 3.58
CA LYS A 35 2.91 11.15 2.47
C LYS A 35 3.30 10.21 1.33
N CYS A 36 2.85 10.51 0.12
CA CYS A 36 3.26 9.80 -1.09
C CYS A 36 4.74 10.11 -1.40
N GLN A 37 5.55 9.07 -1.63
CA GLN A 37 6.98 9.22 -1.96
C GLN A 37 7.23 9.85 -3.35
N LYS A 38 6.27 9.80 -4.27
CA LYS A 38 6.40 10.41 -5.61
C LYS A 38 5.93 11.86 -5.65
N CYS A 39 4.68 12.13 -5.29
CA CYS A 39 4.10 13.48 -5.41
C CYS A 39 4.17 14.32 -4.14
N SER A 40 4.69 13.78 -3.04
CA SER A 40 4.78 14.43 -1.72
C SER A 40 3.45 14.86 -1.07
N LYS A 41 2.29 14.57 -1.67
CA LYS A 41 0.97 14.84 -1.09
C LYS A 41 0.64 13.82 0.02
N ARG A 42 -0.07 14.25 1.07
CA ARG A 42 -0.59 13.35 2.14
C ARG A 42 -1.90 12.71 1.72
N ASN A 43 -1.83 11.71 0.84
CA ASN A 43 -2.99 11.04 0.26
C ASN A 43 -2.89 9.51 0.22
N VAL A 44 -1.85 8.93 0.84
CA VAL A 44 -1.71 7.48 0.94
C VAL A 44 -2.64 6.96 2.03
N ARG A 45 -3.75 6.32 1.64
CA ARG A 45 -4.76 5.79 2.58
C ARG A 45 -4.61 4.30 2.89
N GLN A 46 -3.88 3.55 2.06
CA GLN A 46 -3.63 2.13 2.30
C GLN A 46 -2.37 1.97 3.17
N ALA A 47 -2.50 1.24 4.27
CA ALA A 47 -1.37 0.96 5.15
C ALA A 47 -0.26 0.18 4.42
N TYR A 48 0.98 0.43 4.80
CA TYR A 48 2.18 -0.16 4.19
C TYR A 48 2.45 0.24 2.73
N HIS A 49 1.71 1.21 2.18
CA HIS A 49 2.00 1.77 0.87
C HIS A 49 2.90 3.00 1.02
N ASN A 50 3.82 3.17 0.08
CA ASN A 50 4.66 4.35 -0.09
C ASN A 50 4.05 5.34 -1.10
N LEU A 51 3.23 4.84 -2.03
CA LEU A 51 2.52 5.62 -3.04
C LEU A 51 1.02 5.45 -2.87
N TYR A 52 0.26 6.51 -3.15
CA TYR A 52 -1.18 6.36 -3.29
C TYR A 52 -1.51 5.70 -4.64
N SER A 53 -2.72 5.19 -4.78
CA SER A 53 -3.16 4.43 -5.97
C SER A 53 -2.92 5.15 -7.29
N GLY A 54 -3.12 6.48 -7.34
CA GLY A 54 -2.87 7.28 -8.54
C GLY A 54 -1.41 7.31 -8.95
N CYS A 55 -0.48 7.64 -8.04
CA CYS A 55 0.95 7.61 -8.38
C CYS A 55 1.45 6.21 -8.75
N ALA A 56 0.97 5.17 -8.07
CA ALA A 56 1.35 3.80 -8.42
C ALA A 56 0.85 3.41 -9.82
N LYS A 57 -0.36 3.84 -10.19
CA LYS A 57 -0.95 3.57 -11.51
C LYS A 57 -0.25 4.38 -12.61
N GLU A 58 -0.04 5.67 -12.39
CA GLU A 58 0.60 6.59 -13.34
C GLU A 58 2.02 6.14 -13.70
N HIS A 59 2.79 5.68 -12.72
CA HIS A 59 4.15 5.20 -12.95
C HIS A 59 4.26 3.70 -13.23
N GLY A 60 3.15 2.94 -13.20
CA GLY A 60 3.17 1.50 -13.44
C GLY A 60 3.93 0.67 -12.40
N VAL A 61 4.12 1.19 -11.18
CA VAL A 61 4.94 0.56 -10.13
C VAL A 61 4.12 0.00 -8.97
N CYS A 62 4.74 -0.86 -8.17
CA CYS A 62 4.19 -1.33 -6.91
C CYS A 62 4.02 -0.16 -5.91
N ALA A 63 2.81 -0.01 -5.36
CA ALA A 63 2.50 1.06 -4.39
C ALA A 63 3.29 0.94 -3.07
N LYS A 64 3.84 -0.25 -2.76
CA LYS A 64 4.66 -0.49 -1.56
C LYS A 64 6.16 -0.40 -1.85
N CYS A 65 6.72 -1.23 -2.72
CA CYS A 65 8.17 -1.24 -2.94
C CYS A 65 8.66 -0.29 -4.04
N CYS A 66 7.76 0.37 -4.78
CA CYS A 66 8.09 1.29 -5.88
C CYS A 66 8.87 0.66 -7.04
N CYS A 67 9.04 -0.67 -7.05
CA CYS A 67 9.64 -1.42 -8.16
C CYS A 67 8.59 -1.69 -9.25
N GLY A 68 9.06 -2.09 -10.44
CA GLY A 68 8.23 -2.63 -11.53
C GLY A 68 7.30 -3.75 -11.05
N ARG A 69 6.19 -3.94 -11.75
CA ARG A 69 5.13 -4.87 -11.35
C ARG A 69 5.38 -6.34 -11.69
N ASP A 70 6.57 -6.70 -12.18
CA ASP A 70 7.02 -8.07 -12.41
C ASP A 70 7.09 -8.91 -11.12
#